data_AF-A0A968D5J2-F1
#
_entry.id   AF-A0A968D5J2-F1
#
_cell.length_a   1.000
_cell.length_b   1.000
_cell.length_c   1.000
_cell.angle_alpha   90.00
_cell.angle_beta   90.00
_cell.angle_gamma   90.00
#
_symmetry.space_group_name_H-M   'P 1'
#
loop_
_entity.id
_entity.type
_entity.pdbx_description
1 polymer ?
#
loop_
_entity_poly.entity_id
_entity_poly.type
_entity_poly.pdbx_seq_one_letter_code
_entity_poly.pdbx_strand_id
1 'polypeptide(L)'
;APLPHELDEFEHAGLTKAPSRLVEPPRVGEAPVAFECRTWKVIDLPPQPDGSANTMILGEVVGVHIADEALTDGMIDVERIRPIARLGYTHYAVIDEAFSMTRPRQAAR
;
A
#
# COMPACT_ATOMS: atom_id res chain seq x y z
N ALA A 1 9.90 9.83 -5.96
CA ALA A 1 9.70 11.18 -6.53
C ALA A 1 10.92 11.51 -7.39
N PRO A 2 10.91 12.51 -8.29
CA PRO A 2 12.13 12.89 -9.03
C PRO A 2 13.10 13.69 -8.15
N LEU A 3 13.24 13.32 -6.87
CA LEU A 3 14.18 13.96 -5.95
C LEU A 3 15.59 13.37 -6.15
N PRO A 4 16.65 14.16 -5.94
CA PRO A 4 18.01 13.66 -5.77
C PRO A 4 18.10 12.58 -4.69
N HIS A 5 19.04 11.65 -4.85
CA HIS A 5 19.25 10.49 -3.97
C HIS A 5 19.45 10.86 -2.48
N GLU A 6 19.97 12.04 -2.19
CA GLU A 6 20.27 12.49 -0.83
C GLU A 6 19.12 13.24 -0.15
N LEU A 7 18.02 13.51 -0.88
CA LEU A 7 16.87 14.23 -0.33
C LEU A 7 15.80 13.27 0.15
N ASP A 8 15.23 13.61 1.30
CA ASP A 8 14.23 12.81 1.97
C ASP A 8 12.81 13.11 1.45
N GLU A 9 12.14 12.11 0.86
CA GLU A 9 10.76 12.28 0.41
C GLU A 9 9.77 12.58 1.55
N PHE A 10 9.98 12.10 2.78
CA PHE A 10 9.07 12.39 3.90
C PHE A 10 9.11 13.89 4.21
N GLU A 11 10.31 14.46 4.32
CA GLU A 11 10.46 15.90 4.58
C GLU A 11 9.90 16.74 3.43
N HIS A 12 10.21 16.36 2.18
CA HIS A 12 9.70 17.06 1.01
C HIS A 12 8.17 17.04 0.91
N ALA A 13 7.54 15.91 1.27
CA ALA A 13 6.09 15.74 1.25
C ALA A 13 5.39 16.25 2.52
N GLY A 14 6.12 16.66 3.55
CA GLY A 14 5.56 17.06 4.85
C GLY A 14 4.90 15.90 5.62
N LEU A 15 5.40 14.68 5.45
CA LEU A 15 4.89 13.46 6.08
C LEU A 15 5.73 13.08 7.31
N THR A 16 5.08 12.51 8.32
CA THR A 16 5.76 12.07 9.54
C THR A 16 6.36 10.67 9.35
N LYS A 17 7.62 10.48 9.75
CA LYS A 17 8.22 9.15 9.90
C LYS A 17 7.80 8.55 11.23
N ALA A 18 6.93 7.54 11.21
CA ALA A 18 6.56 6.80 12.41
C ALA A 18 7.39 5.51 12.52
N PRO A 19 7.89 5.14 13.72
CA PRO A 19 8.69 3.94 13.88
C PRO A 19 7.85 2.67 13.70
N SER A 20 8.45 1.68 13.05
CA SER A 20 7.98 0.31 12.99
C SER A 20 8.39 -0.47 14.25
N ARG A 21 7.74 -1.60 14.54
CA ARG A 21 7.97 -2.43 15.74
C ARG A 21 8.85 -3.64 15.47
N LEU A 22 8.76 -4.24 14.28
CA LEU A 22 9.36 -5.53 13.92
C LEU A 22 10.36 -5.42 12.75
N VAL A 23 10.42 -4.27 12.08
CA VAL A 23 11.38 -3.93 11.02
C VAL A 23 11.99 -2.55 11.24
N GLU A 24 13.16 -2.30 10.63
CA GLU A 24 13.89 -1.03 10.75
C GLU A 24 13.25 0.14 9.96
N PRO A 25 12.76 -0.02 8.71
CA PRO A 25 12.21 1.10 7.97
C PRO A 25 10.98 1.73 8.65
N PRO A 26 10.89 3.07 8.69
CA PRO A 26 9.73 3.76 9.23
C PRO A 26 8.51 3.60 8.31
N ARG A 27 7.33 3.73 8.89
CA ARG A 27 6.06 3.85 8.17
C ARG A 27 5.66 5.33 8.03
N VAL A 28 4.75 5.61 7.10
CA VAL A 28 4.10 6.93 7.01
C VAL A 28 3.17 7.10 8.21
N GLY A 29 3.38 8.16 8.99
CA GLY A 29 2.64 8.43 10.22
C GLY A 29 1.16 8.68 9.98
N GLU A 30 0.85 9.33 8.86
CA GLU A 30 -0.51 9.70 8.43
C GLU A 30 -1.24 8.54 7.73
N ALA A 31 -0.59 7.41 7.48
CA ALA A 31 -1.24 6.27 6.84
C ALA A 31 -2.17 5.55 7.83
N PRO A 32 -3.47 5.36 7.51
CA PRO A 32 -4.43 4.71 8.40
C PRO A 32 -4.16 3.21 8.55
N VAL A 33 -3.48 2.60 7.58
CA VAL A 33 -3.03 1.21 7.60
C VAL A 33 -1.62 1.14 7.04
N ALA A 34 -0.73 0.42 7.72
CA ALA A 34 0.63 0.16 7.24
C ALA A 34 1.05 -1.28 7.55
N PHE A 35 1.67 -1.92 6.57
CA PHE A 35 2.24 -3.27 6.72
C PHE A 35 3.73 -3.19 6.97
N GLU A 36 4.18 -3.88 8.00
CA GLU A 36 5.60 -4.18 8.20
C GLU A 36 5.91 -5.47 7.48
N CYS A 37 6.84 -5.41 6.52
CA CYS A 37 7.16 -6.53 5.65
C CYS A 37 8.64 -6.89 5.74
N ARG A 38 8.95 -8.19 5.72
CA ARG A 38 10.30 -8.69 5.44
C ARG A 38 10.39 -9.13 3.98
N THR A 39 11.47 -8.78 3.31
CA THR A 39 11.69 -9.21 1.92
C THR A 39 11.80 -10.72 1.87
N TRP A 40 10.87 -11.37 1.16
CA TRP A 40 10.89 -12.81 0.93
C TRP A 40 11.65 -13.13 -0.36
N LYS A 41 11.36 -12.39 -1.44
CA LYS A 41 12.01 -12.62 -2.73
C LYS A 41 12.04 -11.36 -3.59
N VAL A 42 13.12 -11.21 -4.34
CA VAL A 42 13.29 -10.19 -5.37
C VAL A 42 13.41 -10.90 -6.72
N ILE A 43 12.61 -10.50 -7.69
CA ILE A 43 12.57 -11.08 -9.03
C ILE A 43 12.71 -9.96 -10.05
N ASP A 44 13.82 -9.96 -10.79
CA ASP A 44 13.98 -9.07 -11.93
C ASP A 44 13.04 -9.51 -13.06
N LEU A 45 12.24 -8.57 -13.56
CA LEU A 45 11.36 -8.81 -14.69
C LEU A 45 12.12 -8.59 -16.00
N PRO A 46 11.67 -9.19 -17.11
CA PRO A 46 12.27 -8.95 -18.41
C PRO A 46 12.35 -7.44 -18.72
N PRO A 47 13.48 -6.97 -19.26
CA PRO A 47 13.63 -5.57 -19.62
C PRO A 47 12.66 -5.21 -20.75
N GLN A 48 12.21 -3.97 -20.74
CA GLN A 48 11.42 -3.41 -21.82
C GLN A 48 12.31 -3.09 -23.03
N PRO A 49 11.73 -2.96 -24.24
CA PRO A 49 12.50 -2.59 -25.44
C PRO A 49 13.23 -1.24 -25.35
N ASP A 50 12.74 -0.33 -24.50
CA ASP A 50 13.37 0.97 -24.23
C ASP A 50 14.53 0.90 -23.22
N GLY A 51 14.88 -0.31 -22.76
CA GLY A 51 15.95 -0.55 -21.79
C GLY A 51 15.52 -0.36 -20.33
N SER A 52 14.26 0.01 -20.06
CA SER A 52 13.76 0.09 -18.68
C SER A 52 13.62 -1.31 -18.06
N ALA A 53 13.94 -1.41 -16.77
CA ALA A 53 13.83 -2.64 -16.00
C ALA A 53 12.84 -2.45 -14.86
N ASN A 54 12.07 -3.50 -14.56
CA ASN A 54 11.17 -3.55 -13.42
C ASN A 54 11.55 -4.72 -12.53
N THR A 55 11.31 -4.57 -11.24
CA THR A 55 11.57 -5.61 -10.25
C THR A 55 10.29 -5.91 -9.48
N MET A 56 9.95 -7.19 -9.37
CA MET A 56 8.88 -7.67 -8.52
C MET A 56 9.46 -8.05 -7.16
N ILE A 57 8.99 -7.39 -6.11
CA ILE A 57 9.37 -7.69 -4.72
C ILE A 57 8.20 -8.39 -4.05
N LEU A 58 8.48 -9.54 -3.45
CA LEU A 58 7.52 -10.30 -2.68
C LEU A 58 7.92 -10.17 -1.21
N GLY A 59 7.00 -9.65 -0.40
CA GLY A 59 7.21 -9.41 1.03
C GLY A 59 6.30 -10.29 1.89
N GLU A 60 6.84 -10.77 3.00
CA GLU A 60 6.08 -11.42 4.07
C GLU A 60 5.62 -10.35 5.07
N VAL A 61 4.31 -10.25 5.29
CA VAL A 61 3.74 -9.35 6.30
C VAL A 61 4.02 -9.94 7.68
N VAL A 62 4.84 -9.25 8.47
CA VAL A 62 5.20 -9.64 9.84
C VAL A 62 4.49 -8.79 10.91
N GLY A 63 3.92 -7.65 10.52
CA GLY A 63 3.15 -6.78 11.40
C GLY A 63 2.18 -5.90 10.62
N VAL A 64 1.09 -5.51 11.28
CA VAL A 64 0.09 -4.60 10.73
C VAL A 64 -0.20 -3.51 11.75
N HIS A 65 -0.10 -2.26 11.31
CA HIS A 65 -0.60 -1.10 12.04
C HIS A 65 -1.93 -0.68 11.42
N ILE A 66 -2.94 -0.54 12.25
CA ILE A 66 -4.26 -0.04 11.86
C ILE A 66 -4.59 1.07 12.86
N ALA A 67 -4.89 2.26 12.36
CA ALA A 67 -5.36 3.35 13.19
C ALA A 67 -6.77 3.00 13.73
N ASP A 68 -7.10 3.38 14.96
CA ASP A 68 -8.40 3.03 15.55
C ASP A 68 -9.55 3.63 14.74
N GLU A 69 -9.33 4.81 14.14
CA GLU A 69 -10.27 5.45 13.23
C GLU A 69 -10.43 4.74 11.88
N ALA A 70 -9.55 3.80 11.54
CA ALA A 70 -9.71 2.97 10.34
C ALA A 70 -10.66 1.79 10.56
N LEU A 71 -11.15 1.60 11.79
CA LEU A 71 -11.98 0.46 12.17
C LEU A 71 -13.41 0.88 12.50
N THR A 72 -14.34 0.03 12.09
CA THR A 72 -15.74 0.02 12.54
C THR A 72 -16.07 -1.42 12.92
N ASP A 73 -16.50 -1.64 14.16
CA ASP A 73 -16.79 -2.97 14.73
C ASP A 73 -15.63 -3.98 14.58
N GLY A 74 -14.39 -3.51 14.71
CA GLY A 74 -13.19 -4.34 14.62
C GLY A 74 -12.80 -4.73 13.18
N MET A 75 -13.50 -4.22 12.18
CA MET A 75 -13.23 -4.44 10.75
C MET A 75 -12.74 -3.16 10.10
N ILE A 76 -11.92 -3.28 9.05
CA ILE A 76 -11.49 -2.12 8.26
C ILE A 76 -12.71 -1.47 7.62
N ASP A 77 -12.86 -0.17 7.88
CA ASP A 77 -13.88 0.67 7.29
C ASP A 77 -13.30 1.41 6.07
N VAL A 78 -13.55 0.84 4.89
CA VAL A 78 -13.03 1.36 3.62
C VAL A 78 -13.60 2.74 3.30
N GLU A 79 -14.89 2.96 3.57
CA GLU A 79 -15.56 4.24 3.32
C GLU A 79 -15.05 5.33 4.25
N ARG A 80 -14.61 4.96 5.47
CA ARG A 80 -14.00 5.89 6.41
C ARG A 80 -12.57 6.25 6.05
N ILE A 81 -11.73 5.29 5.64
CA ILE A 81 -10.34 5.56 5.27
C ILE A 81 -10.16 6.09 3.84
N ARG A 82 -11.20 6.00 3.00
CA ARG A 82 -11.28 6.56 1.64
C ARG A 82 -10.00 6.33 0.81
N PRO A 83 -9.59 5.07 0.58
CA PRO A 83 -8.34 4.79 -0.10
C PRO A 83 -8.35 5.33 -1.53
N ILE A 84 -7.17 5.72 -2.01
CA ILE A 84 -6.98 6.19 -3.38
C ILE A 84 -6.59 5.02 -4.28
N ALA A 85 -7.29 4.86 -5.41
CA ALA A 85 -6.94 3.91 -6.45
C ALA A 85 -6.27 4.63 -7.64
N ARG A 86 -5.14 4.09 -8.12
CA ARG A 86 -4.51 4.55 -9.37
C ARG A 86 -5.26 3.95 -10.56
N LEU A 87 -5.64 4.80 -11.51
CA LEU A 87 -6.27 4.42 -12.77
C LEU A 87 -5.27 4.56 -13.93
N GLY A 88 -5.76 4.60 -15.16
CA GLY A 88 -4.93 4.88 -16.34
C GLY A 88 -4.34 6.29 -16.33
N TYR A 89 -3.15 6.44 -16.91
CA TYR A 89 -2.44 7.73 -17.02
C TYR A 89 -2.24 8.41 -15.66
N THR A 90 -2.64 9.66 -15.51
CA THR A 90 -2.58 10.45 -14.27
C THR A 90 -3.94 10.52 -13.56
N HIS A 91 -4.87 9.61 -13.85
CA HIS A 91 -6.16 9.56 -13.19
C HIS A 91 -6.12 8.73 -11.91
N TYR A 92 -6.88 9.20 -10.93
CA TYR A 92 -7.04 8.57 -9.62
C TYR A 92 -8.51 8.58 -9.25
N ALA A 93 -8.94 7.59 -8.47
CA ALA A 93 -10.25 7.56 -7.84
C ALA A 93 -10.10 7.55 -6.31
N VAL A 94 -11.05 8.15 -5.62
CA VAL A 94 -11.24 7.98 -4.18
C VAL A 94 -12.37 6.98 -4.00
N ILE A 95 -12.19 5.99 -3.13
CA ILE A 95 -13.26 5.04 -2.81
C ILE A 95 -14.15 5.67 -1.73
N ASP A 96 -15.27 6.25 -2.18
CA ASP A 96 -16.26 6.89 -1.30
C ASP A 96 -17.39 5.94 -0.87
N GLU A 97 -17.66 4.91 -1.67
CA GLU A 97 -18.72 3.92 -1.44
C GLU A 97 -18.20 2.51 -1.72
N ALA A 98 -18.57 1.55 -0.88
CA ALA A 98 -18.27 0.14 -1.04
C ALA A 98 -19.51 -0.71 -0.80
N PHE A 99 -19.66 -1.80 -1.55
CA PHE A 99 -20.76 -2.75 -1.36
C PHE A 99 -20.23 -4.15 -1.10
N SER A 100 -20.94 -4.87 -0.25
CA SER A 100 -20.66 -6.28 0.02
C SER A 100 -21.36 -7.16 -1.02
N MET A 101 -20.62 -8.11 -1.60
CA MET A 101 -21.15 -9.11 -2.49
C MET A 101 -20.61 -10.48 -2.12
N THR A 102 -21.51 -11.42 -1.85
CA THR A 102 -21.13 -12.83 -1.64
C THR A 102 -20.65 -13.42 -2.97
N ARG A 103 -19.52 -14.14 -2.94
CA ARG A 103 -19.03 -14.87 -4.10
C ARG A 103 -20.13 -15.79 -4.66
N PRO A 104 -20.47 -15.71 -5.96
CA PRO A 104 -21.42 -16.64 -6.56
C PRO A 104 -20.97 -18.08 -6.32
N ARG A 105 -21.84 -18.91 -5.73
CA ARG A 105 -21.61 -20.35 -5.65
C ARG A 105 -21.77 -20.90 -7.07
N GLN A 106 -20.77 -21.62 -7.58
CA GLN A 106 -20.97 -22.37 -8.84
C GLN A 106 -22.18 -23.28 -8.66
N ALA A 107 -23.08 -23.31 -9.65
CA ALA A 107 -24.06 -24.39 -9.73
C ALA A 107 -23.27 -25.70 -9.76
N ALA A 108 -23.67 -26.66 -8.93
CA ALA A 108 -23.06 -27.99 -8.94
C ALA A 108 -23.08 -28.50 -10.39
N ARG A 109 -21.89 -28.82 -10.91
CA ARG A 109 -21.76 -29.50 -12.20
C ARG A 109 -22.29 -30.92 -12.10
#